data_AF-A0A1Z4JRP9-F1
#
_entry.id   AF-A0A1Z4JRP9-F1
#
_cell.length_a   1.000
_cell.length_b   1.000
_cell.length_c   1.000
_cell.angle_alpha   90.00
_cell.angle_beta   90.00
_cell.angle_gamma   90.00
#
_symmetry.space_group_name_H-M   'P 1'
#
loop_
_entity.id
_entity.type
_entity.pdbx_description
1 polymer ?
#
loop_
_entity_poly.entity_id
_entity_poly.type
_entity_poly.pdbx_seq_one_letter_code
_entity_poly.pdbx_strand_id
1 'polypeptide(L)'
;MNDELRAKADRMLAVLYSTDFDRGHPITKELEGLPSHPGIYAIKHRSGEILYVGKGKGLRERLKNGHKAFFWAWVEGIQTEEVSIAFVSLPFEDWLQSLEIEVLILQKLRPRYNSQIRQEE
;
A
#
# COMPACT_ATOMS: atom_id res chain seq x y z
N MET A 1 1.23 -17.39 18.64
CA MET A 1 0.82 -15.98 18.41
C MET A 1 1.50 -15.35 17.19
N ASN A 2 2.80 -15.62 16.93
CA ASN A 2 3.50 -15.04 15.77
C ASN A 2 3.08 -15.68 14.41
N ASP A 3 2.73 -16.96 14.39
CA ASP A 3 2.42 -17.68 13.13
C ASP A 3 1.09 -17.25 12.49
N GLU A 4 0.07 -16.96 13.29
CA GLU A 4 -1.21 -16.47 12.76
C GLU A 4 -1.06 -15.08 12.13
N LEU A 5 -0.31 -14.18 12.76
CA LEU A 5 0.00 -12.87 12.20
C LEU A 5 0.80 -12.97 10.90
N ARG A 6 1.76 -13.88 10.84
CA ARG A 6 2.50 -14.17 9.60
C ARG A 6 1.58 -14.69 8.51
N ALA A 7 0.69 -15.62 8.83
CA ALA A 7 -0.29 -16.13 7.88
C ALA A 7 -1.24 -15.03 7.38
N LYS A 8 -1.67 -14.11 8.26
CA LYS A 8 -2.47 -12.94 7.88
C LYS A 8 -1.70 -12.01 6.95
N ALA A 9 -0.47 -11.66 7.31
CA ALA A 9 0.42 -10.86 6.47
C ALA A 9 0.64 -11.51 5.09
N ASP A 10 0.82 -12.83 5.03
CA ASP A 10 0.99 -13.57 3.78
C ASP A 10 -0.24 -13.56 2.90
N ARG A 11 -1.44 -13.73 3.49
CA ARG A 11 -2.69 -13.61 2.75
C ARG A 11 -2.88 -12.21 2.18
N MET A 12 -2.62 -11.18 2.98
CA MET A 12 -2.72 -9.78 2.52
C MET A 12 -1.72 -9.48 1.42
N LEU A 13 -0.47 -9.92 1.58
CA LEU A 13 0.56 -9.79 0.57
C LEU A 13 0.17 -10.49 -0.74
N ALA A 14 -0.38 -11.70 -0.67
CA ALA A 14 -0.88 -12.42 -1.84
C ALA A 14 -1.99 -11.64 -2.57
N VAL A 15 -2.93 -11.05 -1.83
CA VAL A 15 -3.97 -10.20 -2.43
C VAL A 15 -3.33 -8.99 -3.11
N LEU A 16 -2.46 -8.24 -2.42
CA LEU A 16 -1.77 -7.07 -2.98
C LEU A 16 -0.98 -7.40 -4.25
N TYR A 17 -0.32 -8.55 -4.30
CA TYR A 17 0.37 -9.02 -5.50
C TYR A 17 -0.61 -9.36 -6.64
N SER A 18 -1.66 -10.13 -6.34
CA SER A 18 -2.65 -10.59 -7.32
C SER A 18 -3.59 -9.51 -7.85
N THR A 19 -3.65 -8.33 -7.20
CA THR A 19 -4.40 -7.19 -7.73
C THR A 19 -3.69 -6.63 -8.95
N ASP A 20 -4.17 -6.98 -10.14
CA ASP A 20 -3.68 -6.43 -11.40
C ASP A 20 -3.85 -4.91 -11.46
N PHE A 21 -3.06 -4.25 -12.31
CA PHE A 21 -3.06 -2.80 -12.47
C PHE A 21 -4.48 -2.23 -12.68
N ASP A 22 -5.23 -2.81 -13.61
CA ASP A 22 -6.59 -2.39 -14.01
C ASP A 22 -7.66 -2.67 -12.93
N ARG A 23 -7.34 -3.51 -11.95
CA ARG A 23 -8.22 -3.81 -10.80
C ARG A 23 -7.90 -2.96 -9.58
N GLY A 24 -6.78 -2.25 -9.60
CA GLY A 24 -6.42 -1.29 -8.56
C GLY A 24 -7.21 0.00 -8.69
N HIS A 25 -7.10 0.86 -7.67
CA HIS A 25 -7.63 2.20 -7.75
C HIS A 25 -6.67 3.11 -8.52
N PRO A 26 -7.14 3.82 -9.55
CA PRO A 26 -6.31 4.80 -10.25
C PRO A 26 -6.00 5.99 -9.32
N ILE A 27 -4.87 6.65 -9.57
CA ILE A 27 -4.54 7.89 -8.87
C ILE A 27 -5.19 9.06 -9.61
N THR A 28 -6.27 9.59 -9.03
CA THR A 28 -6.97 10.79 -9.55
C THR A 28 -6.81 11.95 -8.57
N LYS A 29 -7.01 13.19 -9.05
CA LYS A 29 -6.92 14.38 -8.19
C LYS A 29 -7.96 14.36 -7.08
N GLU A 30 -9.13 13.83 -7.39
CA GLU A 30 -10.30 13.79 -6.51
C GLU A 30 -10.27 12.58 -5.55
N LEU A 31 -9.37 11.62 -5.79
CA LEU A 31 -9.23 10.36 -5.05
C LEU A 31 -10.57 9.61 -4.92
N GLU A 32 -11.39 9.69 -5.96
CA GLU A 32 -12.71 9.08 -6.01
C GLU A 32 -12.62 7.55 -5.99
N GLY A 33 -13.56 6.93 -5.28
CA GLY A 33 -13.61 5.47 -5.16
C GLY A 33 -12.56 4.85 -4.24
N LEU A 34 -11.70 5.65 -3.59
CA LEU A 34 -10.78 5.13 -2.59
C LEU A 34 -11.53 4.69 -1.32
N PRO A 35 -11.19 3.52 -0.74
CA PRO A 35 -11.77 3.04 0.50
C PRO A 35 -11.61 4.03 1.66
N SER A 36 -12.69 4.27 2.39
CA SER A 36 -12.73 5.12 3.59
C SER A 36 -12.66 4.31 4.89
N HIS A 37 -12.33 3.02 4.81
CA HIS A 37 -12.23 2.11 5.94
C HIS A 37 -10.79 1.59 6.16
N PRO A 38 -10.50 1.00 7.33
CA PRO A 38 -9.15 0.56 7.66
C PRO A 38 -8.63 -0.53 6.72
N GLY A 39 -7.34 -0.45 6.39
CA GLY A 39 -6.71 -1.44 5.53
C GLY A 39 -5.22 -1.27 5.34
N ILE A 40 -4.63 -2.25 4.67
CA ILE A 40 -3.27 -2.19 4.10
C ILE A 40 -3.42 -1.85 2.62
N TYR A 41 -2.58 -0.95 2.12
CA TYR A 41 -2.54 -0.58 0.71
C TYR A 41 -1.13 -0.70 0.16
N ALA A 42 -1.04 -0.93 -1.15
CA ALA A 42 0.19 -0.93 -1.90
C ALA A 42 0.07 0.01 -3.10
N ILE A 43 1.10 0.83 -3.32
CA ILE A 43 1.26 1.61 -4.54
C ILE A 43 2.07 0.74 -5.50
N LYS A 44 1.49 0.47 -6.67
CA LYS A 44 2.02 -0.49 -7.64
C LYS A 44 2.28 0.17 -8.98
N HIS A 45 3.38 -0.19 -9.61
CA HIS A 45 3.64 0.13 -11.01
C HIS A 45 2.84 -0.80 -11.92
N ARG A 46 2.55 -0.37 -13.15
CA ARG A 46 1.86 -1.17 -14.17
C ARG A 46 2.59 -2.46 -14.56
N SER A 47 3.90 -2.55 -14.30
CA SER A 47 4.68 -3.78 -14.47
C SER A 47 4.36 -4.86 -13.42
N GLY A 48 3.60 -4.53 -12.37
CA GLY A 48 3.31 -5.39 -11.24
C GLY A 48 4.24 -5.20 -10.04
N GLU A 49 5.27 -4.36 -10.15
CA GLU A 49 6.16 -4.03 -9.03
C GLU A 49 5.41 -3.28 -7.93
N ILE A 50 5.55 -3.73 -6.68
CA ILE A 50 5.06 -2.98 -5.52
C ILE A 50 6.14 -1.99 -5.09
N LEU A 51 5.85 -0.71 -5.25
CA LEU A 51 6.78 0.38 -4.98
C LEU A 51 6.74 0.84 -3.51
N TYR A 52 5.54 0.80 -2.91
CA TYR A 52 5.29 1.18 -1.52
C TYR A 52 4.18 0.32 -0.89
N VAL A 53 4.26 0.05 0.41
CA VAL A 53 3.19 -0.53 1.23
C VAL A 53 2.99 0.32 2.49
N GLY A 54 1.73 0.55 2.86
CA GLY A 54 1.42 1.21 4.12
C GLY A 54 0.05 0.83 4.69
N LYS A 55 -0.24 1.29 5.92
CA LYS A 55 -1.57 1.16 6.55
C LYS A 55 -2.32 2.48 6.68
N GLY A 56 -3.65 2.43 6.56
CA GLY A 56 -4.53 3.59 6.70
C GLY A 56 -5.82 3.26 7.45
N LYS A 57 -6.32 4.19 8.27
CA LYS A 57 -7.69 4.13 8.83
C LYS A 57 -8.76 4.41 7.77
N GLY A 58 -8.37 5.15 6.74
CA GLY A 58 -9.08 5.40 5.50
C GLY A 58 -8.02 5.78 4.47
N LEU A 59 -8.10 5.20 3.27
CA LEU A 59 -7.09 5.40 2.24
C LEU A 59 -7.18 6.82 1.66
N ARG A 60 -8.40 7.34 1.49
CA ARG A 60 -8.62 8.71 1.05
C ARG A 60 -7.94 9.72 1.98
N GLU A 61 -8.15 9.61 3.28
CA GLU A 61 -7.52 10.49 4.28
C GLU A 61 -6.00 10.37 4.30
N ARG A 62 -5.45 9.19 3.98
CA ARG A 62 -4.00 8.98 3.90
C ARG A 62 -3.37 9.67 2.70
N LEU A 63 -4.09 9.80 1.60
CA LEU A 63 -3.53 10.30 0.33
C LEU A 63 -3.96 11.74 -0.01
N LYS A 64 -4.98 12.29 0.66
CA LYS A 64 -5.58 13.61 0.34
C LYS A 64 -4.62 14.78 0.27
N ASN A 65 -3.52 14.75 1.03
CA ASN A 65 -2.55 15.84 1.11
C ASN A 65 -1.28 15.54 0.29
N GLY A 66 -1.37 14.59 -0.65
CA GLY A 66 -0.21 14.02 -1.33
C GLY A 66 0.47 12.94 -0.50
N HIS A 67 1.35 12.18 -1.16
CA HIS A 67 2.07 11.07 -0.55
C HIS A 67 3.48 11.00 -1.12
N LYS A 68 4.50 10.86 -0.26
CA LYS A 68 5.92 10.87 -0.68
C LYS A 68 6.25 9.80 -1.73
N ALA A 69 5.57 8.66 -1.71
CA ALA A 69 5.75 7.63 -2.74
C ALA A 69 5.41 8.13 -4.17
N PHE A 70 4.43 9.04 -4.32
CA PHE A 70 4.13 9.64 -5.62
C PHE A 70 5.20 10.64 -6.04
N PHE A 71 5.78 11.37 -5.07
CA PHE A 71 6.93 12.22 -5.33
C PHE A 71 8.14 11.41 -5.82
N TRP A 72 8.45 10.29 -5.17
CA TRP A 72 9.54 9.40 -5.59
C TRP A 72 9.30 8.76 -6.96
N ALA A 73 8.07 8.32 -7.24
CA ALA A 73 7.69 7.86 -8.58
C ALA A 73 7.95 8.93 -9.64
N TRP A 74 7.54 10.16 -9.38
CA TRP A 74 7.77 11.30 -10.28
C TRP A 74 9.25 11.59 -10.49
N VAL A 75 10.07 11.57 -9.44
CA VAL A 75 11.54 11.75 -9.52
C VAL A 75 12.19 10.69 -10.41
N GLU A 76 11.67 9.46 -10.39
CA GLU A 76 12.15 8.36 -11.23
C GLU A 76 11.50 8.32 -12.63
N GLY A 77 10.68 9.32 -12.97
CA GLY A 77 10.03 9.45 -14.27
C GLY A 77 8.79 8.59 -14.47
N ILE A 78 8.32 7.89 -13.44
CA ILE A 78 7.08 7.09 -13.49
C ILE A 78 5.89 8.04 -13.48
N GLN A 79 5.05 7.94 -14.51
CA GLN A 79 3.85 8.78 -14.62
C GLN A 79 2.73 8.28 -13.69
N THR A 80 1.81 9.17 -13.34
CA THR A 80 0.72 8.86 -12.40
C THR A 80 -0.20 7.77 -12.97
N GLU A 81 -0.36 7.75 -14.29
CA GLU A 81 -1.15 6.80 -15.07
C GLU A 81 -0.50 5.41 -15.16
N GLU A 82 0.75 5.28 -14.75
CA GLU A 82 1.47 4.00 -14.65
C GLU A 82 1.42 3.42 -13.24
N VAL A 83 0.70 4.09 -12.33
CA VAL A 83 0.60 3.70 -10.93
C VAL A 83 -0.86 3.47 -10.53
N SER A 84 -1.10 2.38 -9.79
CA SER A 84 -2.40 2.10 -9.18
C SER A 84 -2.25 1.66 -7.74
N ILE A 85 -3.35 1.74 -6.98
CA ILE A 85 -3.37 1.32 -5.57
C ILE A 85 -4.11 0.00 -5.43
N ALA A 86 -3.42 -1.01 -4.93
CA ALA A 86 -4.05 -2.21 -4.40
C ALA A 86 -4.42 -2.00 -2.93
N PHE A 87 -5.56 -2.50 -2.49
CA PHE A 87 -6.06 -2.33 -1.13
C PHE A 87 -6.64 -3.62 -0.58
N VAL A 88 -6.34 -3.91 0.69
CA VAL A 88 -6.92 -5.00 1.47
C VAL A 88 -7.56 -4.43 2.72
N SER A 89 -8.88 -4.61 2.82
CA SER A 89 -9.63 -4.18 4.01
C SER A 89 -9.20 -4.99 5.24
N LEU A 90 -9.11 -4.32 6.38
CA LEU A 90 -8.87 -4.96 7.66
C LEU A 90 -10.14 -4.92 8.51
N PRO A 91 -10.67 -6.08 8.95
CA PRO A 91 -11.63 -6.13 10.05
C PRO A 91 -11.08 -5.44 11.30
N PHE A 92 -11.96 -5.02 12.20
CA PHE A 92 -11.56 -4.28 13.42
C PHE A 92 -10.53 -5.04 14.26
N GLU A 93 -10.70 -6.36 14.41
CA GLU A 93 -9.78 -7.24 15.14
C GLU A 93 -8.36 -7.28 14.57
N ASP A 94 -8.26 -7.26 13.23
CA ASP A 94 -6.97 -7.26 12.53
C ASP A 94 -6.34 -5.87 12.50
N TRP A 95 -7.17 -4.81 12.48
CA TRP A 95 -6.69 -3.43 12.55
C TRP A 95 -5.88 -3.16 13.82
N LEU A 96 -6.25 -3.77 14.95
CA LEU A 96 -5.51 -3.66 16.22
C LEU A 96 -4.06 -4.15 16.10
N GLN A 97 -3.79 -5.07 15.17
CA GLN A 97 -2.47 -5.67 14.91
C GLN A 97 -1.88 -5.19 13.58
N SER A 98 -2.45 -4.11 13.00
CA SER A 98 -2.08 -3.61 11.67
C SER A 98 -0.63 -3.16 11.56
N LEU A 99 -0.02 -2.72 12.68
CA LEU A 99 1.38 -2.31 12.71
C LEU A 99 2.30 -3.52 12.56
N GLU A 100 2.05 -4.59 13.31
CA GLU A 100 2.81 -5.83 13.24
C GLU A 100 2.65 -6.49 11.86
N ILE A 101 1.43 -6.49 11.32
CA ILE A 101 1.13 -6.98 9.97
C ILE A 101 1.94 -6.18 8.92
N GLU A 102 1.91 -4.85 8.99
CA GLU A 102 2.67 -3.97 8.09
C GLU A 102 4.17 -4.24 8.18
N VAL A 103 4.72 -4.37 9.39
CA VAL A 103 6.14 -4.70 9.61
C VAL A 103 6.50 -6.04 8.98
N LEU A 104 5.67 -7.08 9.17
CA LEU A 104 5.90 -8.40 8.57
C LEU A 104 5.87 -8.34 7.04
N ILE A 105 4.95 -7.58 6.45
CA ILE A 105 4.89 -7.38 4.99
C ILE A 105 6.16 -6.65 4.50
N LEU A 106 6.54 -5.55 5.15
CA LEU A 106 7.72 -4.76 4.79
C LEU A 106 9.02 -5.54 4.93
N GLN A 107 9.14 -6.41 5.92
CA GLN A 107 10.30 -7.29 6.09
C GLN A 107 10.46 -8.28 4.94
N LYS A 108 9.36 -8.80 4.40
CA LYS A 108 9.34 -9.75 3.29
C LYS A 108 9.56 -9.06 1.94
N LEU A 109 8.86 -7.95 1.71
CA LEU A 109 8.78 -7.30 0.40
C LEU A 109 9.88 -6.25 0.18
N ARG A 110 10.25 -5.52 1.23
CA ARG A 110 11.20 -4.40 1.21
C ARG A 110 11.00 -3.44 0.01
N PRO A 111 9.82 -2.82 -0.14
CA PRO A 111 9.57 -1.92 -1.27
C PRO A 111 10.58 -0.76 -1.30
N ARG A 112 10.96 -0.35 -2.52
CA ARG A 112 11.98 0.70 -2.72
C ARG A 112 11.60 2.00 -2.01
N TYR A 113 10.35 2.45 -2.14
CA TYR A 113 9.94 3.74 -1.60
C TYR A 113 9.73 3.73 -0.10
N ASN A 114 9.38 2.58 0.50
CA ASN A 114 9.40 2.46 1.96
C ASN A 114 10.80 2.67 2.51
N SER A 115 11.82 2.17 1.83
CA SER A 115 13.21 2.34 2.26
C SER A 115 13.69 3.78 2.10
N GLN A 116 13.37 4.44 0.98
CA GLN A 116 13.70 5.85 0.75
C GLN A 116 13.02 6.78 1.76
N ILE A 117 11.71 6.66 1.94
CA ILE A 117 10.93 7.51 2.86
C ILE A 117 11.44 7.37 4.30
N ARG A 118 11.79 6.16 4.73
CA ARG A 118 12.32 5.92 6.09
C ARG A 118 13.72 6.49 6.32
N GLN A 119 14.50 6.79 5.29
CA GLN A 119 15.82 7.42 5.45
C GLN A 119 15.73 8.94 5.61
N GLU A 120 14.62 9.54 5.16
CA GLU A 120 14.35 10.97 5.27
C GLU A 120 13.62 11.37 6.56
N GLU A 121 13.12 10.38 7.31
CA GLU A 121 12.36 10.53 8.57
C GLU A 121 13.22 10.20 9.78
#